data_AF-A0A382N910-F1
#
_entry.id   AF-A0A382N910-F1
#
_cell.length_a   1.000
_cell.length_b   1.000
_cell.length_c   1.000
_cell.angle_alpha   90.00
_cell.angle_beta   90.00
_cell.angle_gamma   90.00
#
_symmetry.space_group_name_H-M   'P 1'
#
loop_
_entity.id
_entity.type
_entity.pdbx_description
1 polymer ?
#
loop_
_entity_poly.entity_id
_entity_poly.type
_entity_poly.pdbx_seq_one_letter_code
_entity_poly.pdbx_strand_id
1 'polypeptide(L)'
;MLIRSLIFAFVVFILSFNLLAREPYSPHNSAKWQIWAYSTAAPSFLGDQATILGGDGDVLREGTNGWTCQAGNPRPYPEKGWK
;
A
#
# COMPACT_ATOMS: atom_id res chain seq x y z
N MET A 1 -16.13 35.30 -13.76
CA MET A 1 -16.45 34.36 -12.65
C MET A 1 -16.27 32.90 -13.09
N LEU A 2 -16.80 32.50 -14.26
CA LEU A 2 -16.70 31.13 -14.81
C LEU A 2 -15.26 30.56 -14.92
N ILE A 3 -14.31 31.33 -15.46
CA ILE A 3 -12.91 30.89 -15.65
C ILE A 3 -12.20 30.59 -14.32
N ARG A 4 -12.47 31.37 -13.27
CA ARG A 4 -11.90 31.15 -11.93
C ARG A 4 -12.41 29.85 -11.31
N SER A 5 -13.71 29.57 -11.46
CA SER A 5 -14.32 28.33 -10.98
C SER A 5 -13.78 27.11 -11.73
N LEU A 6 -13.52 27.21 -13.03
CA LEU A 6 -12.93 26.14 -13.83
C LEU A 6 -11.47 25.84 -13.44
N ILE A 7 -10.64 26.87 -13.24
CA ILE A 7 -9.26 26.70 -12.77
C ILE A 7 -9.25 26.03 -11.40
N PHE A 8 -10.14 26.44 -10.49
CA PHE A 8 -10.23 25.84 -9.15
C PHE A 8 -10.64 24.36 -9.22
N ALA A 9 -11.62 24.01 -10.05
CA ALA A 9 -12.03 22.62 -10.25
C ALA A 9 -10.90 21.77 -10.83
N PHE A 10 -10.13 22.31 -11.78
CA PHE A 10 -8.98 21.62 -12.37
C PHE A 10 -7.84 21.39 -11.37
N VAL A 11 -7.56 22.37 -10.50
CA VAL A 11 -6.56 22.23 -9.42
C VAL A 11 -7.00 21.16 -8.42
N VAL A 12 -8.26 21.18 -7.99
CA VAL A 12 -8.81 20.15 -7.09
C VAL A 12 -8.76 18.76 -7.74
N PHE A 13 -9.09 18.67 -9.03
CA PHE A 13 -9.02 17.42 -9.79
C PHE A 13 -7.58 16.85 -9.84
N ILE A 14 -6.56 17.67 -10.11
CA ILE A 14 -5.16 17.25 -10.10
C ILE A 14 -4.70 16.79 -8.70
N LEU A 15 -5.07 17.53 -7.65
CA LEU A 15 -4.75 17.17 -6.27
C LEU A 15 -5.35 15.82 -5.86
N SER A 16 -6.48 15.44 -6.45
CA SER A 16 -7.19 14.18 -6.16
C SER A 16 -6.39 12.93 -6.54
N PHE A 17 -5.59 12.98 -7.61
CA PHE A 17 -4.82 11.82 -8.09
C PHE A 17 -3.69 11.39 -7.14
N ASN A 18 -3.20 12.29 -6.28
CA ASN A 18 -2.11 11.99 -5.35
C ASN A 18 -2.56 11.15 -4.13
N LEU A 19 -3.87 10.92 -3.94
CA LEU A 19 -4.39 10.18 -2.79
C LEU A 19 -4.41 8.66 -2.97
N LEU A 20 -4.36 8.16 -4.21
CA LEU A 20 -4.53 6.73 -4.50
C LEU A 20 -3.27 5.88 -4.25
N ALA A 21 -2.09 6.52 -4.16
CA ALA A 21 -0.81 5.83 -3.97
C ALA A 21 -0.22 5.98 -2.56
N ARG A 22 -0.98 6.54 -1.61
CA ARG A 22 -0.44 6.90 -0.30
C ARG A 22 -0.47 5.72 0.67
N GLU A 23 0.61 5.60 1.45
CA GLU A 23 0.69 4.75 2.63
C GLU A 23 -0.57 4.85 3.50
N PRO A 24 -1.19 3.71 3.89
CA PRO A 24 -2.36 3.73 4.73
C PRO A 24 -2.00 4.25 6.13
N TYR A 25 -2.82 5.15 6.66
CA TYR A 25 -2.68 5.64 8.03
C TYR A 25 -3.04 4.53 9.03
N SER A 26 -2.06 3.71 9.40
CA SER A 26 -2.21 2.55 10.26
C SER A 26 -0.84 2.19 10.87
N PRO A 27 -0.78 1.53 12.04
CA PRO A 27 0.49 1.04 12.58
C PRO A 27 1.23 0.16 11.56
N HIS A 28 2.55 0.26 11.48
CA HIS A 28 3.39 -0.49 10.53
C HIS A 28 3.62 -1.96 10.93
N ASN A 29 2.63 -2.53 11.59
CA ASN A 29 2.46 -3.95 11.85
C ASN A 29 1.01 -4.39 11.62
N SER A 30 0.12 -3.49 11.18
CA SER A 30 -1.26 -3.85 10.85
C SER A 30 -1.32 -4.61 9.53
N ALA A 31 -2.32 -5.48 9.38
CA ALA A 31 -2.53 -6.20 8.12
C ALA A 31 -2.68 -5.24 6.93
N LYS A 32 -3.41 -4.13 7.12
CA LYS A 32 -3.62 -3.12 6.07
C LYS A 32 -2.32 -2.49 5.60
N TRP A 33 -1.44 -2.12 6.54
CA TRP A 33 -0.15 -1.55 6.21
C TRP A 33 0.77 -2.60 5.56
N GLN A 34 0.82 -3.83 6.11
CA GLN A 34 1.64 -4.91 5.57
C GLN A 34 1.23 -5.29 4.14
N ILE A 35 -0.07 -5.42 3.87
CA ILE A 35 -0.59 -5.66 2.51
C ILE A 35 -0.12 -4.56 1.56
N TRP A 36 -0.31 -3.29 1.92
CA TRP A 36 0.15 -2.17 1.10
C TRP A 36 1.66 -2.23 0.91
N ALA A 37 2.44 -2.20 1.98
CA ALA A 37 3.89 -2.11 1.93
C ALA A 37 4.53 -3.25 1.14
N TYR A 38 4.11 -4.49 1.38
CA TYR A 38 4.70 -5.66 0.74
C TYR A 38 4.27 -5.80 -0.72
N SER A 39 3.01 -5.48 -1.06
CA SER A 39 2.55 -5.50 -2.45
C SER A 39 3.18 -4.39 -3.29
N THR A 40 3.39 -3.19 -2.71
CA THR A 40 3.95 -2.04 -3.45
C THR A 40 5.48 -2.03 -3.51
N ALA A 41 6.16 -2.87 -2.72
CA ALA A 41 7.62 -3.00 -2.77
C ALA A 41 8.12 -3.67 -4.07
N ALA A 42 7.25 -4.44 -4.73
CA ALA A 42 7.52 -5.07 -6.02
C ALA A 42 6.89 -4.24 -7.17
N PRO A 43 7.34 -4.43 -8.43
CA PRO A 43 6.60 -3.95 -9.60
C PRO A 43 5.14 -4.42 -9.58
N SER A 44 4.22 -3.56 -10.03
CA SER A 44 2.77 -3.81 -9.93
C SER A 44 2.32 -5.15 -10.55
N PHE A 45 2.89 -5.55 -11.69
CA PHE A 45 2.55 -6.82 -12.34
C PHE A 45 2.88 -8.06 -11.49
N LEU A 46 3.75 -7.92 -10.49
CA LEU A 46 4.05 -8.94 -9.49
C LEU A 46 3.19 -8.73 -8.24
N GLY A 47 3.22 -7.53 -7.65
CA GLY A 47 2.65 -7.26 -6.33
C GLY A 47 1.12 -7.19 -6.27
N ASP A 48 0.45 -6.79 -7.35
CA ASP A 48 -1.00 -6.54 -7.33
C ASP A 48 -1.81 -7.84 -7.15
N GLN A 49 -1.28 -8.97 -7.64
CA GLN A 49 -1.93 -10.28 -7.61
C GLN A 49 -1.16 -11.32 -6.77
N ALA A 50 -0.10 -10.90 -6.06
CA ALA A 50 0.68 -11.78 -5.19
C ALA A 50 -0.06 -12.12 -3.89
N THR A 51 0.22 -13.32 -3.37
CA THR A 51 -0.10 -13.70 -2.00
C THR A 51 0.75 -12.85 -1.06
N ILE A 52 0.13 -12.24 -0.06
CA ILE A 52 0.84 -11.40 0.91
C ILE A 52 0.88 -12.12 2.25
N LEU A 53 2.10 -12.37 2.74
CA LEU A 53 2.32 -12.93 4.07
C LEU A 53 2.62 -11.82 5.07
N GLY A 54 2.01 -11.93 6.25
CA GLY A 54 2.34 -11.11 7.40
C GLY A 54 3.72 -11.44 7.95
N GLY A 55 4.25 -10.57 8.80
CA GLY A 55 5.54 -10.80 9.47
C GLY A 55 5.53 -11.97 10.47
N ASP A 56 4.36 -12.50 10.81
CA ASP A 56 4.14 -13.73 11.57
C ASP A 56 4.05 -14.99 10.68
N GLY A 57 4.01 -14.82 9.35
CA GLY A 57 3.87 -15.89 8.38
C GLY A 57 2.42 -16.19 7.96
N ASP A 58 1.43 -15.52 8.54
CA ASP A 58 0.03 -15.72 8.19
C ASP A 58 -0.29 -15.12 6.81
N VAL A 59 -1.21 -15.73 6.07
CA VAL A 59 -1.68 -15.17 4.81
C VAL A 59 -2.64 -14.00 5.09
N LEU A 60 -2.23 -12.78 4.75
CA LEU A 60 -3.05 -11.57 4.89
C LEU A 60 -3.93 -11.31 3.66
N ARG A 61 -3.48 -11.75 2.49
CA ARG A 61 -4.23 -11.67 1.22
C ARG A 61 -3.81 -12.80 0.30
N GLU A 62 -4.76 -13.59 -0.16
CA GLU A 62 -4.51 -14.63 -1.16
C GLU A 62 -4.25 -14.02 -2.55
N GLY A 63 -3.28 -14.58 -3.25
CA GLY A 63 -2.90 -14.20 -4.61
C GLY A 63 -3.34 -15.21 -5.66
N THR A 64 -3.14 -14.85 -6.92
CA THR A 64 -3.54 -15.65 -8.10
C THR A 64 -2.43 -15.80 -9.14
N ASN A 65 -1.29 -15.12 -8.97
CA ASN A 65 -0.20 -15.08 -9.97
C ASN A 65 1.03 -15.92 -9.58
N GLY A 66 0.97 -16.70 -8.50
CA GLY A 66 2.05 -17.56 -8.03
C GLY A 66 3.21 -16.83 -7.34
N TRP A 67 3.16 -15.50 -7.22
CA TRP A 67 4.14 -14.72 -6.46
C TRP A 67 3.74 -14.56 -5.01
N THR A 68 4.74 -14.41 -4.14
CA THR A 68 4.54 -14.12 -2.72
C THR A 68 5.34 -12.90 -2.33
N CYS A 69 4.72 -11.96 -1.62
CA CYS A 69 5.39 -10.81 -1.02
C CYS A 69 5.33 -10.93 0.50
N GLN A 70 6.49 -10.74 1.15
CA GLN A 70 6.65 -10.83 2.59
C GLN A 70 7.79 -9.91 3.04
N ALA A 71 7.93 -9.70 4.35
CA ALA A 71 9.09 -9.01 4.89
C ALA A 71 10.39 -9.78 4.55
N GLY A 72 11.31 -9.15 3.83
CA GLY A 72 12.66 -9.72 3.61
C GLY A 72 13.57 -9.64 4.85
N ASN A 73 13.15 -8.89 5.87
CA ASN A 73 13.87 -8.78 7.12
C ASN A 73 13.42 -9.91 8.08
N PRO A 74 14.32 -10.84 8.46
CA PRO A 74 13.95 -11.99 9.27
C PRO A 74 13.68 -11.65 10.75
N ARG A 75 13.93 -10.40 11.18
CA ARG A 75 13.67 -10.00 12.57
C ARG A 75 12.17 -9.78 12.80
N PRO A 76 11.65 -10.11 14.00
CA PRO A 76 10.29 -9.72 14.38
C PRO A 76 10.09 -8.20 14.26
N TYR A 77 8.93 -7.77 13.79
CA TYR A 77 8.60 -6.35 13.80
C TYR A 77 8.38 -5.85 15.24
N PRO A 78 8.65 -4.56 15.53
CA PRO A 78 8.40 -4.00 16.85
C PRO A 78 6.93 -4.10 17.23
N GLU A 79 6.63 -4.17 18.53
CA GLU A 79 5.25 -4.24 19.05
C GLU A 79 4.34 -3.11 18.52
N LYS A 80 4.91 -1.93 18.24
CA LYS A 80 4.19 -0.77 17.68
C LYS A 80 4.40 -0.57 16.18
N GLY A 81 4.97 -1.56 15.48
CA GLY A 81 5.33 -1.49 14.08
C GLY A 81 6.63 -0.74 13.81
N TRP A 82 7.06 -0.78 12.54
CA TRP A 82 8.19 -0.01 12.04
C TRP A 82 7.98 1.50 12.18
N LYS A 83 9.07 2.25 12.26
CA LYS A 83 9.10 3.72 12.26
C LYS A 83 9.93 4.22 11.09
#